data_AF-A0A5J4T6W5-F1
#
_entry.id   AF-A0A5J4T6W5-F1
#
_cell.length_a   1.000
_cell.length_b   1.000
_cell.length_c   1.000
_cell.angle_alpha   90.00
_cell.angle_beta   90.00
_cell.angle_gamma   90.00
#
_symmetry.space_group_name_H-M   'P 1'
#
loop_
_entity.id
_entity.type
_entity.pdbx_description
1 polymer ?
#
loop_
_entity_poly.entity_id
_entity_poly.type
_entity_poly.pdbx_seq_one_letter_code
_entity_poly.pdbx_strand_id
1 'polypeptide(L)'
;MTGSSIHSITQAINQKTQGGQSLLTLQIGSGTWEDDRLMIGARSISFEGSGINETLLMNKITSKIWLACVIGGRLNIRNIGLRQSSASESYGGMLVLRGDGTIELTQVVIRQHEQSLKQSSSTIYASAGDIFITDCSFERASFINRLSPPSFTAAIYCEDKFGLLSINNSIFTQQYSSLIDPPTDEQIRQQDYIEYGGGCIVMQNAQILKLQKCNFTQNQGWRTGVINVQKMMNNWKFHQTGTNASSTYFSITNCNFNDNNALKDNIIQSTSLKRNIGRDIILDHIYTKNEIVYSVQQCSSSSPVPKIGS
;
A
#
# COMPACT_ATOMS: atom_id res chain seq x y z
N MET A 1 22.21 -9.01 -29.47
CA MET A 1 21.31 -8.22 -28.62
C MET A 1 19.97 -8.12 -29.33
N THR A 2 19.05 -9.03 -29.05
CA THR A 2 17.69 -9.04 -29.60
C THR A 2 16.84 -8.11 -28.74
N GLY A 3 16.40 -6.98 -29.31
CA GLY A 3 15.53 -6.04 -28.61
C GLY A 3 14.23 -6.74 -28.21
N SER A 4 13.90 -6.75 -26.92
CA SER A 4 12.58 -7.18 -26.47
C SER A 4 11.55 -6.21 -27.03
N SER A 5 10.59 -6.69 -27.81
CA SER A 5 9.45 -5.90 -28.22
C SER A 5 8.65 -5.51 -26.98
N ILE A 6 8.59 -4.21 -26.69
CA ILE A 6 7.75 -3.66 -25.64
C ILE A 6 6.38 -3.38 -26.27
N HIS A 7 5.33 -3.97 -25.69
CA HIS A 7 3.97 -3.89 -26.19
C HIS A 7 3.10 -2.97 -25.30
N SER A 8 2.06 -2.34 -25.87
CA SER A 8 1.11 -1.45 -25.16
C SER A 8 -0.31 -2.05 -25.14
N ILE A 9 -0.97 -1.96 -23.99
CA ILE A 9 -2.34 -2.39 -23.72
C ILE A 9 -3.35 -1.30 -24.09
N THR A 10 -2.98 -0.03 -23.98
CA THR A 10 -3.86 1.11 -24.29
C THR A 10 -4.40 1.05 -25.73
N GLN A 11 -3.61 0.54 -26.68
CA GLN A 11 -4.08 0.31 -28.05
C GLN A 11 -5.23 -0.72 -28.13
N ALA A 12 -5.15 -1.80 -27.36
CA ALA A 12 -6.19 -2.83 -27.32
C ALA A 12 -7.50 -2.33 -26.66
N ILE A 13 -7.37 -1.43 -25.66
CA ILE A 13 -8.53 -0.81 -24.98
C ILE A 13 -9.26 0.12 -25.94
N ASN A 14 -8.53 0.99 -26.65
CA ASN A 14 -9.11 1.96 -27.58
C ASN A 14 -9.85 1.31 -28.76
N GLN A 15 -9.49 0.08 -29.12
CA GLN A 15 -10.16 -0.68 -30.19
C GLN A 15 -11.49 -1.32 -29.75
N LYS A 16 -11.76 -1.43 -28.43
CA LYS A 16 -12.99 -2.03 -27.89
C LYS A 16 -13.94 -0.98 -27.31
N THR A 17 -14.50 -0.14 -28.18
CA THR A 17 -15.44 0.94 -27.84
C THR A 17 -16.89 0.49 -27.62
N GLN A 18 -17.25 -0.76 -27.93
CA GLN A 18 -18.61 -1.28 -27.77
C GLN A 18 -18.81 -1.99 -26.41
N GLY A 19 -20.04 -1.97 -25.88
CA GLY A 19 -20.43 -2.70 -24.66
C GLY A 19 -20.14 -2.00 -23.33
N GLY A 20 -20.40 -0.69 -23.22
CA GLY A 20 -20.07 0.15 -22.07
C GLY A 20 -20.63 -0.29 -20.70
N GLN A 21 -21.59 -1.23 -20.67
CA GLN A 21 -22.12 -1.83 -19.43
C GLN A 21 -21.48 -3.17 -19.03
N SER A 22 -20.63 -3.76 -19.88
CA SER A 22 -19.96 -5.04 -19.61
C SER A 22 -18.50 -4.83 -19.21
N LEU A 23 -18.01 -5.70 -18.31
CA LEU A 23 -16.60 -5.78 -17.92
C LEU A 23 -15.75 -5.99 -19.19
N LEU A 24 -14.80 -5.08 -19.43
CA LEU A 24 -13.81 -5.26 -20.49
C LEU A 24 -12.70 -6.17 -19.98
N THR A 25 -12.72 -7.44 -20.36
CA THR A 25 -11.61 -8.35 -20.09
C THR A 25 -10.58 -8.30 -21.21
N LEU A 26 -9.33 -8.04 -20.87
CA LEU A 26 -8.17 -8.10 -21.75
C LEU A 26 -7.31 -9.29 -21.36
N GLN A 27 -7.15 -10.22 -22.29
CA GLN A 27 -6.17 -11.29 -22.19
C GLN A 27 -4.82 -10.74 -22.62
N ILE A 28 -3.87 -10.70 -21.68
CA ILE A 28 -2.53 -10.19 -21.90
C ILE A 28 -1.60 -11.39 -22.05
N GLY A 29 -1.04 -11.53 -23.25
CA GLY A 29 -0.13 -12.62 -23.57
C GLY A 29 1.17 -12.55 -22.75
N SER A 30 1.97 -13.60 -22.86
CA SER A 30 3.32 -13.62 -22.30
C SER A 30 4.18 -12.48 -22.86
N GLY A 31 5.05 -11.92 -22.03
CA GLY A 31 5.97 -10.84 -22.39
C GLY A 31 5.91 -9.68 -21.40
N THR A 32 6.69 -8.64 -21.70
CA THR A 32 6.71 -7.39 -20.94
C THR A 32 5.91 -6.33 -21.67
N TRP A 33 4.94 -5.78 -20.96
CA TRP A 33 4.03 -4.74 -21.42
C TRP A 33 4.32 -3.47 -20.64
N GLU A 34 4.54 -2.38 -21.36
CA GLU A 34 4.80 -1.07 -20.76
C GLU A 34 3.69 -0.13 -21.18
N ASP A 35 3.01 0.46 -20.21
CA ASP A 35 1.89 1.35 -20.46
C ASP A 35 1.85 2.49 -19.44
N ASP A 36 1.07 3.51 -19.75
CA ASP A 36 0.86 4.65 -18.86
C ASP A 36 -0.50 5.30 -19.08
N ARG A 37 -0.95 6.08 -18.10
CA ARG A 37 -2.13 6.95 -18.21
C ARG A 37 -3.43 6.23 -18.51
N LEU A 38 -3.57 4.96 -18.12
CA LEU A 38 -4.86 4.30 -18.24
C LEU A 38 -5.86 4.93 -17.27
N MET A 39 -6.90 5.54 -17.80
CA MET A 39 -7.97 6.16 -17.01
C MET A 39 -9.19 5.24 -16.98
N ILE A 40 -9.62 4.87 -15.76
CA ILE A 40 -10.76 4.00 -15.51
C ILE A 40 -11.84 4.85 -14.83
N GLY A 41 -12.70 5.43 -15.67
CA GLY A 41 -13.86 6.25 -15.29
C GLY A 41 -15.00 5.37 -14.80
N ALA A 42 -16.10 5.23 -15.55
CA ALA A 42 -17.26 4.43 -15.15
C ALA A 42 -17.17 2.94 -15.54
N ARG A 43 -16.31 2.59 -16.51
CA ARG A 43 -16.21 1.22 -17.03
C ARG A 43 -15.35 0.36 -16.13
N SER A 44 -15.73 -0.91 -15.98
CA SER A 44 -14.87 -1.91 -15.34
C SER A 44 -13.94 -2.56 -16.38
N ILE A 45 -12.66 -2.72 -16.04
CA ILE A 45 -11.63 -3.34 -16.87
C ILE A 45 -10.95 -4.45 -16.07
N SER A 46 -10.77 -5.62 -16.67
CA SER A 46 -10.03 -6.76 -16.13
C SER A 46 -8.82 -7.07 -17.00
N PHE A 47 -7.66 -7.20 -16.37
CA PHE A 47 -6.42 -7.66 -16.97
C PHE A 47 -6.15 -9.09 -16.53
N GLU A 48 -6.10 -10.01 -17.48
CA GLU A 48 -5.83 -11.42 -17.23
C GLU A 48 -4.54 -11.82 -17.93
N GLY A 49 -3.51 -12.13 -17.15
CA GLY A 49 -2.21 -12.59 -17.65
C GLY A 49 -2.13 -14.09 -17.79
N SER A 50 -1.14 -14.54 -18.56
CA SER A 50 -0.83 -15.98 -18.74
C SER A 50 -0.17 -16.59 -17.50
N GLY A 51 0.42 -15.77 -16.64
CA GLY A 51 1.06 -16.18 -15.40
C GLY A 51 1.91 -15.07 -14.80
N ILE A 52 2.10 -15.06 -13.48
CA ILE A 52 2.88 -14.03 -12.75
C ILE A 52 4.34 -13.88 -13.22
N ASN A 53 4.91 -14.92 -13.82
CA ASN A 53 6.26 -14.92 -14.39
C ASN A 53 6.27 -14.82 -15.92
N GLU A 54 5.12 -15.02 -16.57
CA GLU A 54 4.98 -15.05 -18.02
C GLU A 54 4.54 -13.70 -18.57
N THR A 55 3.61 -13.03 -17.87
CA THR A 55 3.07 -11.73 -18.24
C THR A 55 3.53 -10.69 -17.22
N LEU A 56 4.32 -9.73 -17.69
CA LEU A 56 4.82 -8.62 -16.87
C LEU A 56 4.21 -7.31 -17.36
N LEU A 57 3.64 -6.53 -16.45
CA LEU A 57 3.09 -5.21 -16.75
C LEU A 57 3.81 -4.15 -15.92
N MET A 58 4.19 -3.06 -16.57
CA MET A 58 5.04 -2.01 -15.99
C MET A 58 4.54 -0.62 -16.36
N ASN A 59 4.65 0.34 -15.44
CA ASN A 59 4.39 1.74 -15.75
C ASN A 59 5.57 2.37 -16.50
N LYS A 60 5.28 3.19 -17.51
CA LYS A 60 6.30 3.93 -18.25
C LYS A 60 6.86 5.10 -17.43
N ILE A 61 8.13 4.99 -17.03
CA ILE A 61 8.76 6.01 -16.19
C ILE A 61 9.06 7.31 -16.91
N THR A 62 9.37 7.27 -18.21
CA THR A 62 9.69 8.48 -18.99
C THR A 62 8.54 9.49 -18.96
N SER A 63 7.31 8.99 -18.77
CA SER A 63 6.09 9.78 -18.70
C SER A 63 5.78 10.31 -17.29
N LYS A 64 6.56 9.88 -16.27
CA LYS A 64 6.42 10.25 -14.86
C LYS A 64 4.97 10.17 -14.37
N ILE A 65 4.29 9.06 -14.66
CA ILE A 65 2.86 8.90 -14.41
C ILE A 65 2.50 7.45 -14.07
N TRP A 66 1.32 7.28 -13.49
CA TRP A 66 0.75 5.99 -13.12
C TRP A 66 0.51 5.08 -14.33
N LEU A 67 0.51 3.77 -14.08
CA LEU A 67 0.00 2.78 -15.03
C LEU A 67 -1.50 2.96 -15.21
N ALA A 68 -2.24 2.99 -14.10
CA ALA A 68 -3.69 3.13 -14.10
C ALA A 68 -4.20 4.04 -12.98
N CYS A 69 -5.23 4.84 -13.28
CA CYS A 69 -5.96 5.68 -12.34
C CYS A 69 -7.46 5.38 -12.43
N VAL A 70 -8.02 4.94 -11.30
CA VAL A 70 -9.44 4.58 -11.14
C VAL A 70 -10.17 5.72 -10.44
N ILE A 71 -11.32 6.11 -10.99
CA ILE A 71 -12.16 7.19 -10.43
C ILE A 71 -13.54 6.66 -9.99
N GLY A 72 -14.17 5.74 -10.72
CA GLY A 72 -15.51 5.23 -10.33
C GLY A 72 -15.82 3.78 -10.70
N GLY A 73 -15.09 3.22 -11.67
CA GLY A 73 -15.25 1.86 -12.16
C GLY A 73 -14.38 0.90 -11.37
N ARG A 74 -14.08 -0.23 -11.99
CA ARG A 74 -13.26 -1.28 -11.37
C ARG A 74 -12.06 -1.61 -12.23
N LEU A 75 -10.89 -1.69 -11.61
CA LEU A 75 -9.70 -2.32 -12.19
C LEU A 75 -9.50 -3.66 -11.52
N ASN A 76 -9.59 -4.75 -12.28
CA ASN A 76 -9.20 -6.08 -11.84
C ASN A 76 -7.89 -6.48 -12.52
N ILE A 77 -6.89 -6.93 -11.75
CA ILE A 77 -5.63 -7.45 -12.29
C ILE A 77 -5.41 -8.84 -11.73
N ARG A 78 -5.26 -9.81 -12.63
CA ARG A 78 -5.17 -11.23 -12.28
C ARG A 78 -4.01 -11.92 -12.98
N ASN A 79 -3.27 -12.73 -12.22
CA ASN A 79 -2.25 -13.63 -12.75
C ASN A 79 -1.15 -12.93 -13.57
N ILE A 80 -0.69 -11.77 -13.06
CA ILE A 80 0.27 -10.87 -13.73
C ILE A 80 1.38 -10.51 -12.74
N GLY A 81 2.62 -10.37 -13.23
CA GLY A 81 3.69 -9.72 -12.50
C GLY A 81 3.67 -8.21 -12.75
N LEU A 82 3.39 -7.41 -11.74
CA LEU A 82 3.51 -5.95 -11.83
C LEU A 82 4.93 -5.52 -11.48
N ARG A 83 5.54 -4.71 -12.36
CA ARG A 83 6.85 -4.10 -12.13
C ARG A 83 6.70 -2.59 -12.05
N GLN A 84 6.92 -2.04 -10.86
CA GLN A 84 6.94 -0.59 -10.69
C GLN A 84 8.30 -0.05 -11.14
N SER A 85 8.29 0.88 -12.08
CA SER A 85 9.50 1.60 -12.48
C SER A 85 9.91 2.61 -11.39
N SER A 86 11.20 2.68 -11.06
CA SER A 86 11.66 3.47 -9.90
C SER A 86 11.92 4.93 -10.27
N ALA A 87 11.20 5.88 -9.68
CA ALA A 87 11.39 7.31 -9.95
C ALA A 87 11.84 8.09 -8.71
N SER A 88 12.75 9.05 -8.92
CA SER A 88 13.15 10.03 -7.91
C SER A 88 12.07 11.09 -7.66
N GLU A 89 11.22 11.35 -8.65
CA GLU A 89 10.08 12.26 -8.56
C GLU A 89 8.78 11.50 -8.30
N SER A 90 7.91 12.08 -7.48
CA SER A 90 6.62 11.47 -7.15
C SER A 90 5.62 11.66 -8.29
N TYR A 91 4.89 10.59 -8.59
CA TYR A 91 3.72 10.57 -9.47
C TYR A 91 2.48 9.96 -8.78
N GLY A 92 2.50 9.94 -7.44
CA GLY A 92 1.45 9.37 -6.59
C GLY A 92 1.63 7.87 -6.38
N GLY A 93 1.35 7.07 -7.41
CA GLY A 93 1.65 5.65 -7.38
C GLY A 93 1.52 4.94 -8.72
N MET A 94 1.96 3.68 -8.81
CA MET A 94 1.80 2.88 -10.03
C MET A 94 0.32 2.63 -10.32
N LEU A 95 -0.46 2.28 -9.30
CA LEU A 95 -1.91 2.19 -9.35
C LEU A 95 -2.49 3.29 -8.46
N VAL A 96 -3.42 4.07 -9.00
CA VAL A 96 -4.00 5.24 -8.33
C VAL A 96 -5.53 5.09 -8.24
N LEU A 97 -6.10 5.39 -7.08
CA LEU A 97 -7.55 5.40 -6.85
C LEU A 97 -7.97 6.74 -6.24
N ARG A 98 -8.75 7.54 -6.98
CA ARG A 98 -9.10 8.92 -6.57
C ARG A 98 -10.58 9.18 -6.33
N GLY A 99 -11.45 8.24 -6.65
CA GLY A 99 -12.88 8.34 -6.39
C GLY A 99 -13.45 7.00 -5.93
N ASP A 100 -14.77 6.86 -5.96
CA ASP A 100 -15.52 5.75 -5.37
C ASP A 100 -15.42 4.43 -6.16
N GLY A 101 -14.37 4.28 -6.98
CA GLY A 101 -14.11 3.06 -7.73
C GLY A 101 -13.42 1.97 -6.89
N THR A 102 -12.97 0.93 -7.57
CA THR A 102 -12.36 -0.25 -6.93
C THR A 102 -11.11 -0.71 -7.65
N ILE A 103 -10.08 -1.08 -6.89
CA ILE A 103 -8.93 -1.86 -7.38
C ILE A 103 -8.99 -3.26 -6.76
N GLU A 104 -8.98 -4.29 -7.60
CA GLU A 104 -8.95 -5.70 -7.21
C GLU A 104 -7.68 -6.37 -7.77
N LEU A 105 -6.84 -6.92 -6.90
CA LEU A 105 -5.64 -7.66 -7.27
C LEU A 105 -5.79 -9.11 -6.80
N THR A 106 -5.64 -10.07 -7.72
CA THR A 106 -5.71 -11.51 -7.40
C THR A 106 -4.55 -12.25 -8.03
N GLN A 107 -3.75 -12.98 -7.24
CA GLN A 107 -2.59 -13.72 -7.76
C GLN A 107 -1.63 -12.81 -8.55
N VAL A 108 -1.24 -11.70 -7.93
CA VAL A 108 -0.34 -10.71 -8.51
C VAL A 108 0.97 -10.69 -7.73
N VAL A 109 2.09 -10.69 -8.44
CA VAL A 109 3.42 -10.45 -7.84
C VAL A 109 3.87 -9.06 -8.20
N ILE A 110 4.20 -8.26 -7.19
CA ILE A 110 4.56 -6.85 -7.33
C ILE A 110 6.03 -6.72 -6.96
N ARG A 111 6.81 -6.14 -7.88
CA ARG A 111 8.25 -5.91 -7.72
C ARG A 111 8.60 -4.49 -8.12
N GLN A 112 9.59 -3.92 -7.46
CA GLN A 112 10.27 -2.75 -7.99
C GLN A 112 11.25 -3.16 -9.09
N HIS A 113 11.30 -2.42 -10.20
CA HIS A 113 12.20 -2.71 -11.32
C HIS A 113 13.66 -2.56 -10.91
N GLU A 114 14.03 -1.40 -10.34
CA GLU A 114 15.37 -1.13 -9.81
C GLU A 114 15.37 -1.13 -8.28
N GLN A 115 15.59 -2.30 -7.67
CA GLN A 115 15.54 -2.48 -6.21
C GLN A 115 16.55 -1.62 -5.42
N SER A 116 17.60 -1.12 -6.06
CA SER A 116 18.61 -0.24 -5.46
C SER A 116 18.16 1.22 -5.35
N LEU A 117 17.17 1.62 -6.15
CA LEU A 117 16.66 2.99 -6.13
C LEU A 117 15.60 3.14 -5.05
N LYS A 118 15.61 4.25 -4.33
CA LYS A 118 14.51 4.61 -3.44
C LYS A 118 13.48 5.39 -4.25
N GLN A 119 12.23 4.94 -4.25
CA GLN A 119 11.16 5.57 -5.02
C GLN A 119 10.35 6.57 -4.20
N SER A 120 10.00 7.68 -4.84
CA SER A 120 9.15 8.74 -4.29
C SER A 120 7.66 8.56 -4.61
N SER A 121 7.27 7.39 -5.11
CA SER A 121 5.89 7.03 -5.46
C SER A 121 5.50 5.72 -4.81
N SER A 122 4.27 5.63 -4.31
CA SER A 122 3.74 4.39 -3.76
C SER A 122 3.49 3.35 -4.85
N THR A 123 3.39 2.07 -4.50
CA THR A 123 2.92 1.08 -5.48
C THR A 123 1.42 1.31 -5.73
N ILE A 124 0.63 1.37 -4.65
CA ILE A 124 -0.78 1.71 -4.69
C ILE A 124 -0.99 2.98 -3.87
N TYR A 125 -1.62 3.98 -4.49
CA TYR A 125 -2.01 5.22 -3.82
C TYR A 125 -3.52 5.40 -3.95
N ALA A 126 -4.20 5.67 -2.83
CA ALA A 126 -5.65 5.83 -2.80
C ALA A 126 -6.11 6.97 -1.90
N SER A 127 -7.06 7.77 -2.37
CA SER A 127 -7.70 8.85 -1.60
C SER A 127 -9.21 8.61 -1.33
N ALA A 128 -9.80 7.63 -2.02
CA ALA A 128 -11.22 7.27 -1.95
C ALA A 128 -11.42 5.80 -2.41
N GLY A 129 -12.65 5.30 -2.38
CA GLY A 129 -13.00 3.97 -2.92
C GLY A 129 -12.43 2.80 -2.12
N ASP A 130 -12.37 1.64 -2.76
CA ASP A 130 -12.03 0.36 -2.11
C ASP A 130 -10.88 -0.38 -2.82
N ILE A 131 -10.07 -1.07 -2.02
CA ILE A 131 -8.96 -1.93 -2.49
C ILE A 131 -9.14 -3.33 -1.93
N PHE A 132 -9.13 -4.33 -2.82
CA PHE A 132 -9.15 -5.75 -2.48
C PHE A 132 -7.90 -6.43 -3.03
N ILE A 133 -7.17 -7.14 -2.15
CA ILE A 133 -5.93 -7.83 -2.49
C ILE A 133 -6.03 -9.26 -1.98
N THR A 134 -5.90 -10.25 -2.87
CA THR A 134 -5.99 -11.66 -2.53
C THR A 134 -4.89 -12.46 -3.20
N ASP A 135 -4.21 -13.32 -2.44
CA ASP A 135 -3.15 -14.21 -2.97
C ASP A 135 -2.01 -13.44 -3.67
N CYS A 136 -1.67 -12.24 -3.20
CA CYS A 136 -0.65 -11.39 -3.80
C CYS A 136 0.68 -11.43 -3.04
N SER A 137 1.77 -11.10 -3.73
CA SER A 137 3.09 -10.94 -3.13
C SER A 137 3.66 -9.56 -3.45
N PHE A 138 3.93 -8.78 -2.41
CA PHE A 138 4.71 -7.54 -2.48
C PHE A 138 6.15 -7.87 -2.10
N GLU A 139 7.00 -7.97 -3.12
CA GLU A 139 8.41 -8.24 -2.95
C GLU A 139 9.22 -6.95 -2.84
N ARG A 140 10.50 -7.12 -2.49
CA ARG A 140 11.45 -6.05 -2.15
C ARG A 140 11.25 -4.75 -2.94
N ALA A 141 10.96 -3.68 -2.21
CA ALA A 141 10.87 -2.32 -2.71
C ALA A 141 11.40 -1.33 -1.66
N SER A 142 11.96 -0.22 -2.12
CA SER A 142 12.56 0.81 -1.26
C SER A 142 11.90 2.16 -1.52
N PHE A 143 11.33 2.77 -0.48
CA PHE A 143 10.56 4.01 -0.52
C PHE A 143 11.29 5.14 0.23
N ILE A 144 11.09 6.38 -0.23
CA ILE A 144 11.63 7.57 0.40
C ILE A 144 10.53 8.51 0.89
N ASN A 145 10.63 8.87 2.16
CA ASN A 145 9.70 9.73 2.87
C ASN A 145 10.37 11.05 3.26
N ARG A 146 9.56 12.06 3.52
CA ARG A 146 10.01 13.37 4.04
C ARG A 146 9.23 13.72 5.29
N LEU A 147 9.86 14.54 6.13
CA LEU A 147 9.24 15.04 7.37
C LEU A 147 8.69 16.43 7.24
N SER A 148 9.43 17.30 6.54
CA SER A 148 9.08 18.70 6.42
C SER A 148 9.32 19.18 4.98
N PRO A 149 8.25 19.47 4.22
CA PRO A 149 6.87 19.04 4.50
C PRO A 149 6.74 17.50 4.49
N PRO A 150 5.76 16.92 5.22
CA PRO A 150 5.60 15.48 5.29
C PRO A 150 5.21 14.90 3.94
N SER A 151 5.85 13.79 3.57
CA SER A 151 5.54 13.04 2.35
C SER A 151 5.67 11.55 2.64
N PHE A 152 4.63 10.79 2.28
CA PHE A 152 4.52 9.36 2.54
C PHE A 152 4.49 8.58 1.23
N THR A 153 5.34 7.57 1.17
CA THR A 153 5.45 6.61 0.08
C THR A 153 5.62 5.23 0.69
N ALA A 154 4.86 4.28 0.16
CA ALA A 154 4.77 2.92 0.71
C ALA A 154 4.28 1.94 -0.37
N ALA A 155 4.23 0.66 -0.05
CA ALA A 155 3.58 -0.30 -0.94
C ALA A 155 2.09 0.05 -1.12
N ILE A 156 1.43 0.41 -0.03
CA ILE A 156 0.05 0.90 -0.05
C ILE A 156 -0.03 2.17 0.80
N TYR A 157 -0.47 3.27 0.18
CA TYR A 157 -0.70 4.53 0.86
C TYR A 157 -2.15 4.99 0.63
N CYS A 158 -2.90 5.12 1.73
CA CYS A 158 -4.29 5.52 1.74
C CYS A 158 -4.47 6.84 2.52
N GLU A 159 -5.15 7.82 1.93
CA GLU A 159 -5.42 9.13 2.52
C GLU A 159 -6.87 9.60 2.32
N ASP A 160 -7.18 10.81 2.83
CA ASP A 160 -8.45 11.52 2.69
C ASP A 160 -9.71 10.72 3.11
N LYS A 161 -10.58 10.31 2.18
CA LYS A 161 -11.88 9.67 2.47
C LYS A 161 -11.91 8.20 2.02
N PHE A 162 -10.75 7.56 2.02
CA PHE A 162 -10.61 6.17 1.61
C PHE A 162 -11.59 5.23 2.35
N GLY A 163 -12.24 4.35 1.59
CA GLY A 163 -13.28 3.43 2.07
C GLY A 163 -12.67 2.23 2.77
N LEU A 164 -12.46 1.15 2.02
CA LEU A 164 -12.02 -0.15 2.54
C LEU A 164 -10.68 -0.59 1.94
N LEU A 165 -9.74 -0.99 2.82
CA LEU A 165 -8.61 -1.84 2.44
C LEU A 165 -8.84 -3.25 2.99
N SER A 166 -8.99 -4.23 2.10
CA SER A 166 -9.12 -5.65 2.45
C SER A 166 -8.00 -6.46 1.81
N ILE A 167 -7.16 -7.08 2.62
CA ILE A 167 -6.05 -7.91 2.17
C ILE A 167 -6.20 -9.30 2.77
N ASN A 168 -6.20 -10.31 1.92
CA ASN A 168 -6.32 -11.71 2.32
C ASN A 168 -5.20 -12.55 1.72
N ASN A 169 -4.64 -13.46 2.52
CA ASN A 169 -3.68 -14.47 2.10
C ASN A 169 -2.51 -13.91 1.26
N SER A 170 -1.97 -12.77 1.67
CA SER A 170 -0.95 -12.03 0.90
C SER A 170 0.34 -11.82 1.70
N ILE A 171 1.44 -11.65 0.99
CA ILE A 171 2.79 -11.56 1.57
C ILE A 171 3.39 -10.19 1.27
N PHE A 172 4.01 -9.57 2.27
CA PHE A 172 4.81 -8.36 2.14
C PHE A 172 6.20 -8.65 2.69
N THR A 173 7.18 -8.67 1.80
CA THR A 173 8.56 -9.04 2.13
C THR A 173 9.50 -7.91 1.74
N GLN A 174 10.37 -7.53 2.68
CA GLN A 174 11.45 -6.57 2.42
C GLN A 174 10.98 -5.24 1.83
N GLN A 175 9.83 -4.75 2.30
CA GLN A 175 9.38 -3.38 2.03
C GLN A 175 10.15 -2.43 2.95
N TYR A 176 10.96 -1.57 2.37
CA TYR A 176 11.81 -0.64 3.11
C TYR A 176 11.32 0.79 2.90
N SER A 177 11.09 1.51 3.98
CA SER A 177 10.78 2.93 3.95
C SER A 177 11.82 3.67 4.78
N SER A 178 12.36 4.76 4.22
CA SER A 178 13.40 5.56 4.87
C SER A 178 13.11 7.04 4.69
N LEU A 179 13.70 7.86 5.55
CA LEU A 179 13.67 9.30 5.36
C LEU A 179 14.79 9.73 4.42
N ILE A 180 14.53 10.75 3.61
CA ILE A 180 15.57 11.41 2.82
C ILE A 180 16.61 12.03 3.76
N ASP A 181 16.15 12.74 4.78
CA ASP A 181 16.95 13.43 5.78
C ASP A 181 16.44 13.00 7.17
N PRO A 182 17.04 11.96 7.79
CA PRO A 182 16.69 11.57 9.15
C PRO A 182 16.92 12.74 10.12
N PRO A 183 15.96 13.03 11.01
CA PRO A 183 16.05 14.18 11.89
C PRO A 183 17.08 13.94 12.99
N THR A 184 17.78 14.99 13.40
CA THR A 184 18.66 14.96 14.57
C THR A 184 17.85 14.93 15.87
N ASP A 185 18.49 14.54 16.97
CA ASP A 185 17.89 14.60 18.31
C ASP A 185 17.32 15.99 18.65
N GLU A 186 17.97 17.06 18.21
CA GLU A 186 17.50 18.43 18.41
C GLU A 186 16.26 18.75 17.58
N GLN A 187 16.25 18.35 16.30
CA GLN A 187 15.08 18.51 15.42
C GLN A 187 13.87 17.76 15.97
N ILE A 188 14.05 16.54 16.49
CA ILE A 188 12.95 15.79 17.14
C ILE A 188 12.45 16.51 18.40
N ARG A 189 13.33 17.10 19.20
CA ARG A 189 12.94 17.84 20.42
C ARG A 189 12.15 19.12 20.11
N GLN A 190 12.45 19.75 18.99
CA GLN A 190 11.81 21.00 18.54
C GLN A 190 10.59 20.76 17.65
N GLN A 191 10.22 19.50 17.39
CA GLN A 191 9.04 19.19 16.57
C GLN A 191 7.75 19.51 17.32
N ASP A 192 6.95 20.41 16.75
CA ASP A 192 5.61 20.74 17.24
C ASP A 192 4.59 19.61 16.98
N TYR A 193 4.90 18.71 16.04
CA TYR A 193 4.05 17.59 15.65
C TYR A 193 4.82 16.28 15.63
N ILE A 194 4.16 15.23 16.10
CA ILE A 194 4.69 13.87 16.09
C ILE A 194 4.88 13.43 14.62
N GLU A 195 6.08 13.00 14.28
CA GLU A 195 6.46 12.58 12.92
C GLU A 195 5.87 11.20 12.57
N TYR A 196 5.05 11.04 11.55
CA TYR A 196 4.37 9.74 11.33
C TYR A 196 4.96 8.88 10.20
N GLY A 197 6.24 9.04 9.86
CA GLY A 197 6.85 8.39 8.70
C GLY A 197 7.03 6.86 8.80
N GLY A 198 6.67 6.15 7.74
CA GLY A 198 7.12 4.78 7.46
C GLY A 198 6.04 3.69 7.54
N GLY A 199 6.45 2.48 7.20
CA GLY A 199 5.62 1.28 7.06
C GLY A 199 5.49 0.85 5.59
N CYS A 200 5.11 -0.40 5.38
CA CYS A 200 4.74 -0.88 4.05
C CYS A 200 3.29 -0.55 3.70
N ILE A 201 2.42 -0.40 4.71
CA ILE A 201 1.04 0.05 4.56
C ILE A 201 0.88 1.29 5.44
N VAL A 202 0.48 2.40 4.83
CA VAL A 202 0.25 3.68 5.50
C VAL A 202 -1.19 4.11 5.30
N MET A 203 -1.93 4.22 6.39
CA MET A 203 -3.32 4.64 6.44
C MET A 203 -3.38 6.00 7.16
N GLN A 204 -3.37 7.08 6.39
CA GLN A 204 -3.60 8.41 6.95
C GLN A 204 -5.05 8.61 7.37
N ASN A 205 -5.99 8.11 6.59
CA ASN A 205 -7.40 8.10 6.93
C ASN A 205 -8.13 7.00 6.14
N ALA A 206 -8.93 6.17 6.80
CA ALA A 206 -9.72 5.12 6.17
C ALA A 206 -11.00 4.81 6.96
N GLN A 207 -12.01 4.25 6.31
CA GLN A 207 -13.21 3.77 7.01
C GLN A 207 -13.00 2.36 7.55
N ILE A 208 -12.42 1.45 6.75
CA ILE A 208 -12.27 0.04 7.13
C ILE A 208 -10.89 -0.50 6.71
N LEU A 209 -10.24 -1.22 7.62
CA LEU A 209 -9.02 -1.99 7.37
C LEU A 209 -9.25 -3.44 7.80
N LYS A 210 -9.08 -4.38 6.87
CA LYS A 210 -9.17 -5.82 7.10
C LYS A 210 -7.94 -6.53 6.55
N LEU A 211 -7.17 -7.16 7.42
CA LEU A 211 -6.02 -7.99 7.07
C LEU A 211 -6.27 -9.41 7.59
N GLN A 212 -6.23 -10.39 6.70
CA GLN A 212 -6.48 -11.79 7.05
C GLN A 212 -5.42 -12.70 6.44
N LYS A 213 -4.82 -13.57 7.25
CA LYS A 213 -3.84 -14.57 6.78
C LYS A 213 -2.66 -13.93 6.04
N CYS A 214 -2.28 -12.71 6.41
CA CYS A 214 -1.16 -12.01 5.78
C CYS A 214 0.17 -12.37 6.44
N ASN A 215 1.26 -12.33 5.68
CA ASN A 215 2.61 -12.54 6.19
C ASN A 215 3.49 -11.33 5.90
N PHE A 216 4.08 -10.75 6.93
CA PHE A 216 4.90 -9.54 6.85
C PHE A 216 6.31 -9.89 7.31
N THR A 217 7.25 -10.01 6.38
CA THR A 217 8.60 -10.52 6.67
C THR A 217 9.68 -9.49 6.34
N GLN A 218 10.53 -9.18 7.32
CA GLN A 218 11.72 -8.33 7.16
C GLN A 218 11.41 -6.93 6.60
N ASN A 219 10.23 -6.39 6.88
CA ASN A 219 9.90 -5.02 6.48
C ASN A 219 10.56 -4.02 7.44
N GLN A 220 10.93 -2.87 6.91
CA GLN A 220 11.56 -1.81 7.70
C GLN A 220 10.92 -0.47 7.39
N GLY A 221 10.72 0.33 8.42
CA GLY A 221 10.34 1.72 8.25
C GLY A 221 10.90 2.61 9.34
N TRP A 222 10.68 3.92 9.22
CA TRP A 222 11.25 4.87 10.16
C TRP A 222 10.72 4.66 11.59
N ARG A 223 9.43 4.88 11.84
CA ARG A 223 8.80 4.59 13.14
C ARG A 223 7.99 3.31 13.17
N THR A 224 7.53 2.90 12.00
CA THR A 224 6.65 1.75 11.83
C THR A 224 7.27 0.77 10.88
N GLY A 225 7.42 -0.49 11.27
CA GLY A 225 7.98 -1.49 10.37
C GLY A 225 7.00 -1.92 9.28
N VAL A 226 5.72 -2.08 9.61
CA VAL A 226 4.72 -2.66 8.69
C VAL A 226 3.50 -1.76 8.49
N ILE A 227 2.64 -1.61 9.50
CA ILE A 227 1.32 -1.00 9.34
C ILE A 227 1.22 0.27 10.18
N ASN A 228 1.05 1.40 9.51
CA ASN A 228 0.93 2.71 10.14
C ASN A 228 -0.49 3.23 9.98
N VAL A 229 -1.26 3.27 11.06
CA VAL A 229 -2.63 3.78 11.06
C VAL A 229 -2.69 5.07 11.87
N GLN A 230 -2.77 6.20 11.18
CA GLN A 230 -2.89 7.52 11.81
C GLN A 230 -4.34 7.86 12.15
N LYS A 231 -5.27 7.50 11.27
CA LYS A 231 -6.68 7.75 11.52
C LYS A 231 -7.55 6.69 10.90
N MET A 232 -8.54 6.26 11.66
CA MET A 232 -9.75 5.65 11.12
C MET A 232 -10.86 6.69 11.29
N MET A 233 -11.72 6.89 10.29
CA MET A 233 -12.70 7.97 10.33
C MET A 233 -13.60 7.84 11.57
N ASN A 234 -13.78 8.94 12.32
CA ASN A 234 -14.52 9.01 13.59
C ASN A 234 -15.89 8.30 13.50
N ASN A 235 -16.02 7.16 14.16
CA ASN A 235 -17.27 6.41 14.29
C ASN A 235 -18.30 7.05 15.24
N TRP A 236 -18.38 8.39 15.31
CA TRP A 236 -19.41 9.07 16.11
C TRP A 236 -20.84 8.74 15.65
N LYS A 237 -21.02 8.23 14.43
CA LYS A 237 -22.31 7.72 13.94
C LYS A 237 -22.68 6.30 14.39
N PHE A 238 -21.77 5.55 15.01
CA PHE A 238 -22.08 4.20 15.52
C PHE A 238 -22.56 4.17 16.97
N HIS A 239 -22.51 5.30 17.69
CA HIS A 239 -23.05 5.38 19.06
C HIS A 239 -24.58 5.53 19.15
N GLN A 240 -25.31 5.61 18.02
CA GLN A 240 -26.76 5.84 18.04
C GLN A 240 -27.64 4.65 17.64
N THR A 241 -27.06 3.50 17.26
CA THR A 241 -27.84 2.29 17.07
C THR A 241 -27.12 1.16 17.77
N GLY A 242 -27.79 0.50 18.71
CA GLY A 242 -27.30 -0.69 19.44
C GLY A 242 -27.09 -1.91 18.54
N THR A 243 -26.38 -1.73 17.44
CA THR A 243 -25.95 -2.78 16.53
C THR A 243 -24.68 -3.40 17.11
N ASN A 244 -24.73 -4.72 17.27
CA ASN A 244 -23.71 -5.60 17.81
C ASN A 244 -22.27 -5.16 17.49
N ALA A 245 -21.36 -5.40 18.44
CA ALA A 245 -19.90 -5.25 18.33
C ALA A 245 -19.22 -6.14 17.25
N SER A 246 -19.94 -6.53 16.19
CA SER A 246 -19.56 -7.52 15.18
C SER A 246 -18.95 -6.93 13.90
N SER A 247 -18.93 -5.61 13.71
CA SER A 247 -18.24 -4.98 12.58
C SER A 247 -17.11 -4.09 13.07
N THR A 248 -15.97 -4.70 13.43
CA THR A 248 -14.75 -3.96 13.73
C THR A 248 -14.25 -3.29 12.45
N TYR A 249 -14.17 -1.95 12.46
CA TYR A 249 -13.63 -1.14 11.37
C TYR A 249 -12.13 -1.37 11.16
N PHE A 250 -11.46 -1.93 12.16
CA PHE A 250 -10.09 -2.36 12.11
C PHE A 250 -10.06 -3.86 12.45
N SER A 251 -9.43 -4.69 11.62
CA SER A 251 -9.29 -6.13 11.91
C SER A 251 -8.00 -6.67 11.30
N ILE A 252 -7.21 -7.36 12.10
CA ILE A 252 -6.00 -8.07 11.72
C ILE A 252 -6.10 -9.47 12.32
N THR A 253 -6.32 -10.47 11.48
CA THR A 253 -6.66 -11.83 11.92
C THR A 253 -5.75 -12.85 11.25
N ASN A 254 -5.17 -13.77 12.04
CA ASN A 254 -4.30 -14.83 11.53
C ASN A 254 -3.08 -14.31 10.75
N CYS A 255 -2.57 -13.13 11.09
CA CYS A 255 -1.40 -12.56 10.43
C CYS A 255 -0.10 -12.94 11.15
N ASN A 256 0.98 -13.10 10.39
CA ASN A 256 2.32 -13.34 10.92
C ASN A 256 3.23 -12.14 10.63
N PHE A 257 3.97 -11.72 11.64
CA PHE A 257 4.94 -10.63 11.56
C PHE A 257 6.34 -11.16 11.90
N ASN A 258 7.19 -11.30 10.89
CA ASN A 258 8.49 -11.93 11.04
C ASN A 258 9.61 -10.91 10.85
N ASP A 259 10.37 -10.64 11.91
CA ASP A 259 11.61 -9.85 11.90
C ASP A 259 11.45 -8.45 11.27
N ASN A 260 10.33 -7.78 11.53
CA ASN A 260 10.10 -6.41 11.08
C ASN A 260 10.79 -5.40 12.02
N ASN A 261 11.08 -4.21 11.49
CA ASN A 261 11.90 -3.24 12.22
C ASN A 261 11.45 -1.78 12.05
N ALA A 262 11.53 -1.02 13.16
CA ALA A 262 11.46 0.43 13.16
C ALA A 262 12.89 0.98 13.32
N LEU A 263 13.34 1.79 12.36
CA LEU A 263 14.72 2.25 12.26
C LEU A 263 15.05 3.41 13.21
N LYS A 264 14.05 4.19 13.63
CA LYS A 264 14.23 5.34 14.54
C LYS A 264 15.02 4.95 15.79
N ASP A 265 14.69 3.80 16.39
CA ASP A 265 15.37 3.28 17.58
C ASP A 265 16.86 3.00 17.40
N ASN A 266 17.27 2.69 16.17
CA ASN A 266 18.65 2.35 15.84
C ASN A 266 19.46 3.60 15.46
N ILE A 267 18.78 4.64 14.96
CA ILE A 267 19.40 5.86 14.45
C ILE A 267 19.51 6.93 15.56
N ILE A 268 18.46 7.08 16.36
CA ILE A 268 18.43 8.03 17.48
C ILE A 268 19.19 7.44 18.67
N GLN A 269 20.14 8.19 19.23
CA GLN A 269 20.95 7.70 20.35
C GLN A 269 20.26 7.96 21.70
N SER A 270 19.65 9.13 21.86
CA SER A 270 18.98 9.51 23.10
C SER A 270 17.79 8.60 23.40
N THR A 271 17.89 7.83 24.49
CA THR A 271 16.85 6.89 24.95
C THR A 271 15.52 7.58 25.23
N SER A 272 15.54 8.83 25.69
CA SER A 272 14.33 9.63 25.93
C SER A 272 13.52 9.91 24.67
N LEU A 273 14.14 9.84 23.49
CA LEU A 273 13.55 10.12 22.19
C LEU A 273 13.13 8.86 21.41
N LYS A 274 13.48 7.65 21.91
CA LYS A 274 13.08 6.34 21.35
C LYS A 274 11.63 5.97 21.67
N ARG A 275 10.74 6.95 21.64
CA ARG A 275 9.31 6.78 21.93
C ARG A 275 8.50 6.71 20.64
N ASN A 276 7.31 6.14 20.79
CA ASN A 276 6.25 6.11 19.78
C ASN A 276 6.67 5.36 18.50
N ILE A 277 7.27 4.19 18.68
CA ILE A 277 7.62 3.27 17.58
C ILE A 277 6.79 1.99 17.67
N GLY A 278 6.61 1.32 16.54
CA GLY A 278 5.97 0.00 16.45
C GLY A 278 6.65 -0.82 15.38
N ARG A 279 7.36 -1.89 15.77
CA ARG A 279 8.10 -2.71 14.80
C ARG A 279 7.18 -3.46 13.85
N ASP A 280 5.96 -3.74 14.28
CA ASP A 280 4.91 -4.26 13.41
C ASP A 280 3.90 -3.15 13.09
N ILE A 281 3.24 -2.60 14.11
CA ILE A 281 2.07 -1.73 13.93
C ILE A 281 2.24 -0.45 14.75
N ILE A 282 1.88 0.70 14.18
CA ILE A 282 1.55 1.90 14.95
C ILE A 282 0.07 2.21 14.78
N LEU A 283 -0.59 2.48 15.90
CA LEU A 283 -1.96 2.93 16.01
C LEU A 283 -1.97 4.34 16.63
N ASP A 284 -1.98 5.36 15.78
CA ASP A 284 -1.96 6.78 16.16
C ASP A 284 -3.37 7.40 16.12
N HIS A 285 -4.38 6.59 16.42
CA HIS A 285 -5.76 7.04 16.60
C HIS A 285 -6.25 6.73 18.01
N ILE A 286 -7.31 7.39 18.45
CA ILE A 286 -7.90 7.13 19.77
C ILE A 286 -8.64 5.80 19.69
N TYR A 287 -8.02 4.76 20.25
CA TYR A 287 -8.64 3.45 20.43
C TYR A 287 -8.88 3.19 21.91
N THR A 288 -10.03 2.60 22.22
CA THR A 288 -10.21 1.93 23.50
C THR A 288 -9.39 0.64 23.53
N LYS A 289 -8.96 0.23 24.72
CA LYS A 289 -8.25 -1.05 24.91
C LYS A 289 -9.00 -2.24 24.31
N ASN A 290 -10.33 -2.25 24.47
CA ASN A 290 -11.17 -3.32 23.95
C ASN A 290 -11.18 -3.35 22.43
N GLU A 291 -11.24 -2.20 21.75
CA GLU A 291 -11.15 -2.15 20.29
C GLU A 291 -9.86 -2.79 19.79
N ILE A 292 -8.71 -2.50 20.39
CA ILE A 292 -7.43 -3.11 19.97
C ILE A 292 -7.44 -4.62 20.22
N VAL A 293 -7.84 -5.06 21.43
CA VAL A 293 -7.83 -6.48 21.81
C VAL A 293 -8.73 -7.32 20.92
N TYR A 294 -9.90 -6.81 20.53
CA TYR A 294 -10.80 -7.52 19.63
C TYR A 294 -10.42 -7.41 18.16
N SER A 295 -9.66 -6.38 17.77
CA SER A 295 -9.29 -6.17 16.37
C SER A 295 -8.07 -6.99 15.95
N VAL A 296 -7.17 -7.34 16.86
CA VAL A 296 -5.96 -8.13 16.54
C VAL A 296 -6.08 -9.52 17.12
N GLN A 297 -6.38 -10.51 16.28
CA GLN A 297 -6.71 -11.87 16.72
C GLN A 297 -5.82 -12.91 16.04
N GLN A 298 -5.42 -13.93 16.81
CA GLN A 298 -4.67 -15.08 16.28
C GLN A 298 -3.41 -14.69 15.50
N CYS A 299 -2.80 -13.56 15.83
CA CYS A 299 -1.58 -13.08 15.18
C CYS A 299 -0.34 -13.56 15.94
N SER A 300 0.77 -13.73 15.21
CA SER A 300 2.07 -14.05 15.79
C SER A 300 3.13 -13.06 15.33
N SER A 301 4.16 -12.85 16.15
CA SER A 301 5.23 -11.90 15.83
C SER A 301 6.56 -12.33 16.45
N SER A 302 7.62 -12.42 15.64
CA SER A 302 9.01 -12.56 16.07
C SER A 302 9.74 -11.21 16.17
N SER A 303 9.13 -10.12 15.70
CA SER A 303 9.73 -8.79 15.72
C SER A 303 10.11 -8.35 17.14
N PRO A 304 11.17 -7.54 17.31
CA PRO A 304 11.54 -7.03 18.62
C PRO A 304 10.46 -6.14 19.24
N VAL A 305 10.50 -5.97 20.56
CA VAL A 305 9.58 -5.08 21.27
C VAL A 305 9.99 -3.59 21.09
N PRO A 306 9.04 -2.65 21.08
CA PRO A 306 7.59 -2.84 21.04
C PRO A 306 7.07 -3.28 19.66
N LYS A 307 6.17 -4.26 19.65
CA LYS A 307 5.53 -4.79 18.43
C LYS A 307 4.45 -3.83 17.91
N ILE A 308 3.57 -3.41 18.82
CA ILE A 308 2.52 -2.43 18.59
C ILE A 308 2.87 -1.18 19.38
N GLY A 309 2.89 -0.03 18.71
CA GLY A 309 3.06 1.29 19.32
C GLY A 309 1.82 2.17 19.14
N SER A 310 1.80 3.28 19.88
CA SER A 310 0.85 4.40 19.76
C SER A 310 1.64 5.70 19.82
#